data_AF-A0A2K6F178-F1
#
_entry.id   AF-A0A2K6F178-F1
#
_cell.length_a   1.000
_cell.length_b   1.000
_cell.length_c   1.000
_cell.angle_alpha   90.00
_cell.angle_beta   90.00
_cell.angle_gamma   90.00
#
_symmetry.space_group_name_H-M   'P 1'
#
loop_
_entity.id
_entity.type
_entity.pdbx_description
1 polymer ?
#
loop_
_entity_poly.entity_id
_entity_poly.type
_entity_poly.pdbx_seq_one_letter_code
_entity_poly.pdbx_strand_id
1 'polypeptide(L)'
;MDREEGLTAVDNVVTKFNTYEDFLDSQITTVDLYYLEDESLARQLVELGYRGTGEIVTREDFEARKAAIETASLAERTQKK
;
A
#
# COMPACT_ATOMS: atom_id res chain seq x y z
N MET A 1 13.75 -13.10 6.79
CA MET A 1 13.19 -11.78 7.10
C MET A 1 11.96 -12.02 7.93
N ASP A 2 11.97 -11.50 9.15
CA ASP A 2 11.02 -11.82 10.20
C ASP A 2 9.64 -11.26 9.86
N ARG A 3 8.61 -12.10 9.96
CA ARG A 3 7.20 -11.76 9.64
C ARG A 3 6.70 -10.48 10.30
N GLU A 4 7.29 -10.11 11.43
CA GLU A 4 6.94 -8.91 12.20
C GLU A 4 7.36 -7.61 11.51
N GLU A 5 8.52 -7.57 10.83
CA GLU A 5 8.98 -6.39 10.10
C GLU A 5 8.04 -6.06 8.93
N GLY A 6 7.59 -7.07 8.19
CA GLY A 6 6.64 -6.90 7.08
C GLY A 6 5.28 -6.34 7.51
N LEU A 7 4.79 -6.72 8.70
CA LEU A 7 3.54 -6.19 9.27
C LEU A 7 3.66 -4.69 9.61
N THR A 8 4.79 -4.28 10.19
CA THR A 8 5.04 -2.85 10.50
C THR A 8 5.20 -1.99 9.25
N ALA A 9 5.73 -2.59 8.18
CA ALA A 9 5.87 -1.99 6.86
C ALA A 9 4.49 -1.68 6.26
N VAL A 10 3.61 -2.70 6.19
CA VAL A 10 2.23 -2.55 5.70
C VAL A 10 1.45 -1.54 6.54
N ASP A 11 1.61 -1.53 7.87
CA ASP A 11 1.01 -0.53 8.77
C ASP A 11 1.37 0.91 8.39
N ASN A 12 2.66 1.15 8.14
CA ASN A 12 3.15 2.46 7.74
C ASN A 12 2.59 2.87 6.37
N VAL A 13 2.37 1.91 5.48
CA VAL A 13 1.80 2.14 4.15
C VAL A 13 0.31 2.49 4.27
N VAL A 14 -0.51 1.70 4.95
CA VAL A 14 -1.97 1.96 5.08
C VAL A 14 -2.33 3.20 5.89
N THR A 15 -1.40 3.69 6.71
CA THR A 15 -1.55 4.97 7.44
C THR A 15 -1.17 6.18 6.59
N LYS A 16 -0.22 6.04 5.65
CA LYS A 16 0.21 7.11 4.75
C LYS A 16 -0.67 7.25 3.51
N PHE A 17 -1.21 6.14 3.02
CA PHE A 17 -1.96 6.09 1.76
C PHE A 17 -3.43 5.74 2.01
N ASN A 18 -4.34 6.38 1.27
CA ASN A 18 -5.77 6.13 1.43
C ASN A 18 -6.18 4.87 0.69
N THR A 19 -5.70 4.73 -0.54
CA THR A 19 -5.96 3.58 -1.41
C THR A 19 -4.67 2.85 -1.76
N TYR A 20 -4.81 1.61 -2.21
CA TYR A 20 -3.67 0.84 -2.70
C TYR A 20 -3.07 1.48 -3.97
N GLU A 21 -3.91 2.07 -4.82
CA GLU A 21 -3.48 2.83 -5.99
C GLU A 21 -2.63 4.04 -5.61
N ASP A 22 -2.97 4.80 -4.55
CA ASP A 22 -2.14 5.92 -4.07
C ASP A 22 -0.74 5.44 -3.67
N PHE A 23 -0.64 4.25 -3.07
CA PHE A 23 0.64 3.64 -2.72
C PHE A 23 1.43 3.27 -3.98
N LEU A 24 0.82 2.63 -4.98
CA LEU A 24 1.48 2.29 -6.24
C LEU A 24 1.96 3.54 -6.98
N ASP A 25 1.11 4.57 -7.05
CA ASP A 25 1.42 5.84 -7.72
C ASP A 25 2.58 6.58 -7.03
N SER A 26 2.70 6.47 -5.71
CA SER A 26 3.83 7.05 -4.96
C SER A 26 5.19 6.48 -5.34
N GLN A 27 5.21 5.29 -5.95
CA GLN A 27 6.42 4.60 -6.40
C GLN A 27 6.71 4.80 -7.89
N ILE A 28 5.76 5.33 -8.65
CA ILE A 28 5.92 5.64 -10.07
C ILE A 28 6.69 6.95 -10.20
N THR A 29 7.77 6.92 -10.97
CA THR A 29 8.58 8.11 -11.24
C THR A 29 8.24 8.72 -12.59
N THR A 30 8.65 9.98 -12.82
CA THR A 30 8.51 10.64 -14.12
C THR A 30 9.25 9.90 -15.24
N VAL A 31 10.33 9.19 -14.92
CA VAL A 31 11.07 8.37 -15.87
C VAL A 31 10.25 7.17 -16.31
N ASP A 32 9.50 6.55 -15.39
CA ASP A 32 8.63 5.42 -15.71
C ASP A 32 7.53 5.87 -16.68
N LEU A 33 6.89 7.01 -16.40
CA LEU A 33 5.88 7.58 -17.29
C LEU A 33 6.45 8.02 -18.63
N TYR A 34 7.70 8.50 -18.68
CA TYR A 34 8.35 8.89 -19.93
C TYR A 34 8.61 7.69 -20.85
N TYR A 35 8.95 6.52 -20.30
CA TYR A 35 9.24 5.33 -21.10
C TYR A 35 8.03 4.42 -21.35
N LEU A 36 7.09 4.38 -20.39
CA LEU A 36 5.91 3.52 -20.49
C LEU A 36 4.73 4.24 -21.14
N GLU A 37 4.65 5.57 -20.99
CA GLU A 37 3.54 6.43 -21.43
C GLU A 37 2.14 6.01 -20.89
N ASP A 38 2.09 4.97 -20.06
CA ASP A 38 0.91 4.37 -19.48
C ASP A 38 1.11 4.17 -17.97
N GLU A 39 0.34 4.91 -17.19
CA GLU A 39 0.35 4.88 -15.73
C GLU A 39 -0.13 3.54 -15.18
N SER A 40 -1.12 2.90 -15.83
CA SER A 40 -1.59 1.58 -15.43
C SER A 40 -0.52 0.51 -15.61
N LEU A 41 0.25 0.59 -16.71
CA LEU A 41 1.38 -0.30 -16.94
C LEU A 41 2.48 -0.09 -15.88
N ALA A 42 2.76 1.18 -15.54
CA ALA A 42 3.71 1.51 -14.48
C ALA A 42 3.28 0.93 -13.12
N ARG A 43 1.99 1.05 -12.75
CA ARG A 43 1.43 0.46 -11.52
C ARG A 43 1.60 -1.05 -11.48
N GLN A 44 1.33 -1.75 -12.59
CA GLN A 44 1.49 -3.20 -12.66
C GLN A 44 2.95 -3.64 -12.45
N LEU A 45 3.92 -2.87 -12.97
CA LEU A 45 5.34 -3.16 -12.76
C LEU A 45 5.77 -2.95 -11.31
N VAL A 46 5.20 -1.95 -10.63
CA VAL A 46 5.40 -1.74 -9.19
C VAL A 46 4.81 -2.88 -8.37
N GLU A 47 3.56 -3.25 -8.65
CA GLU A 47 2.86 -4.34 -7.96
C GLU A 47 3.58 -5.69 -8.11
N LEU A 48 4.17 -5.95 -9.27
CA LEU A 48 4.98 -7.15 -9.51
C LEU A 48 6.40 -7.07 -8.91
N GLY A 49 6.79 -5.94 -8.32
CA GLY A 49 8.11 -5.73 -7.74
C GLY A 49 9.25 -5.53 -8.76
N TYR A 50 8.93 -5.29 -10.03
CA TYR A 50 9.92 -4.97 -11.07
C TYR A 50 10.33 -3.48 -11.05
N ARG A 51 9.52 -2.63 -10.40
CA ARG A 51 9.74 -1.20 -10.19
C ARG A 51 9.36 -0.80 -8.77
N GLY A 52 9.78 0.39 -8.34
CA GLY A 52 9.52 0.90 -7.00
C GLY A 52 10.59 0.56 -5.96
N THR A 53 10.38 1.01 -4.74
CA THR A 53 11.19 0.59 -3.59
C THR A 53 10.83 -0.87 -3.31
N GLY A 54 11.80 -1.77 -3.15
CA GLY A 54 11.60 -3.23 -3.11
C GLY A 54 10.74 -3.81 -1.98
N GLU A 55 9.91 -2.99 -1.35
CA GLU A 55 8.87 -3.37 -0.41
C GLU A 55 7.61 -3.75 -1.19
N ILE A 56 7.45 -5.05 -1.42
CA ILE A 56 6.28 -5.61 -2.09
C ILE A 56 5.14 -5.71 -1.05
N VAL A 57 4.17 -4.82 -1.16
CA VAL A 57 2.90 -4.91 -0.42
C VAL A 57 1.85 -5.40 -1.39
N THR A 58 1.19 -6.52 -1.07
CA THR A 58 0.10 -7.01 -1.91
C THR A 58 -1.17 -6.21 -1.65
N ARG A 59 -2.05 -6.13 -2.67
CA ARG A 59 -3.38 -5.53 -2.51
C ARG A 59 -4.15 -6.16 -1.35
N GLU A 60 -4.08 -7.48 -1.22
CA GLU A 60 -4.76 -8.22 -0.16
C GLU A 60 -4.28 -7.80 1.23
N ASP A 61 -2.96 -7.67 1.43
CA ASP A 61 -2.38 -7.25 2.71
C ASP A 61 -2.74 -5.79 3.04
N PHE A 62 -2.68 -4.89 2.05
CA PHE A 62 -3.04 -3.49 2.21
C PHE A 62 -4.51 -3.37 2.66
N GLU A 63 -5.43 -3.98 1.92
CA GLU A 63 -6.87 -3.90 2.20
C GLU A 63 -7.24 -4.58 3.52
N ALA A 64 -6.68 -5.76 3.80
CA ALA A 64 -6.91 -6.46 5.06
C ALA A 64 -6.46 -5.61 6.25
N ARG A 65 -5.31 -4.94 6.14
CA ARG A 65 -4.80 -4.09 7.22
C ARG A 65 -5.57 -2.79 7.37
N LYS A 66 -5.95 -2.16 6.25
CA LYS A 66 -6.81 -0.97 6.26
C LYS A 66 -8.14 -1.25 6.97
N ALA A 67 -8.80 -2.34 6.59
CA ALA A 67 -10.06 -2.77 7.20
C ALA A 67 -9.90 -3.09 8.69
N ALA A 68 -8.79 -3.71 9.10
CA ALA A 68 -8.51 -3.99 10.51
C ALA A 68 -8.38 -2.70 11.35
N ILE A 69 -7.66 -1.69 10.84
CA ILE A 69 -7.50 -0.40 11.50
C ILE A 69 -8.83 0.35 11.60
N GLU A 70 -9.60 0.37 10.51
CA GLU A 70 -10.91 1.03 10.49
C GLU A 70 -11.87 0.37 11.48
N THR A 71 -11.92 -0.97 11.50
CA THR A 71 -12.76 -1.74 12.43
C THR A 71 -12.37 -1.50 13.88
N ALA A 72 -11.07 -1.46 14.19
CA ALA A 72 -10.58 -1.13 15.52
C ALA A 72 -11.01 0.28 15.95
N SER A 73 -10.88 1.26 15.05
CA SER A 73 -11.29 2.65 15.33
C SER A 73 -12.80 2.80 15.59
N LEU A 74 -13.62 1.99 14.91
CA LEU A 74 -15.08 1.95 15.08
C LEU A 74 -15.47 1.28 16.41
N ALA A 75 -14.80 0.20 16.79
CA ALA A 75 -15.04 -0.50 18.05
C ALA A 75 -14.68 0.36 19.28
N GLU A 76 -13.60 1.14 19.22
CA GLU A 76 -13.23 2.07 20.30
C GLU A 76 -14.26 3.21 20.47
N ARG A 77 -14.89 3.64 19.37
CA ARG A 77 -15.92 4.69 19.41
C ARG A 77 -17.24 4.21 20.00
N THR A 78 -17.58 2.93 19.84
CA THR A 78 -18.85 2.37 20.35
C THR A 78 -18.76 1.96 21.82
N GLN A 79 -17.58 1.62 22.34
CA GLN A 79 -17.40 1.28 23.77
C GLN A 79 -17.36 2.49 24.72
N LYS A 80 -17.17 3.71 24.20
CA LYS A 80 -17.16 4.95 25.01
C LYS A 80 -18.54 5.60 25.19
N LYS A 81 -19.62 4.94 24.78
CA LYS A 81 -21.01 5.38 24.96
C LYS A 81 -21.71 4.53 26.02
#